data_AF-A0A1E5P7A1-F1
#
_entry.id   AF-A0A1E5P7A1-F1
#
_cell.length_a   1.000
_cell.length_b   1.000
_cell.length_c   1.000
_cell.angle_alpha   90.00
_cell.angle_beta   90.00
_cell.angle_gamma   90.00
#
_symmetry.space_group_name_H-M   'P 1'
#
loop_
_entity.id
_entity.type
_entity.pdbx_description
1 polymer ?
#
loop_
_entity_poly.entity_id
_entity_poly.type
_entity_poly.pdbx_seq_one_letter_code
_entity_poly.pdbx_strand_id
1 'polypeptide(L)'
;MDPQPQYHPQPQQGFGPPPPAFAPAPAPMPYSGPGPAPAPHSGPGPAPTPYAGPVPPAGPDFLAADRRNAVVVDAEGVSLESNGATLDFPWRDLATVHYKPGPGGEVLMVAVALPDGRFYEGVVVARNRAKLQEWLAQLGPVLAHYLAGRGH
;
A
#
# COMPACT_ATOMS: atom_id res chain seq x y z
N MET A 1 51.78 -17.89 -20.90
CA MET A 1 50.96 -17.20 -21.93
C MET A 1 49.59 -17.80 -21.83
N ASP A 2 48.77 -17.20 -20.99
CA ASP A 2 47.41 -17.66 -20.67
C ASP A 2 46.45 -17.18 -21.79
N PRO A 3 45.71 -18.07 -22.46
CA PRO A 3 44.78 -17.66 -23.51
C PRO A 3 43.51 -17.07 -22.88
N GLN A 4 43.29 -15.78 -23.14
CA GLN A 4 42.10 -15.04 -22.70
C GLN A 4 40.80 -15.76 -23.10
N PRO A 5 39.80 -15.85 -22.20
CA PRO A 5 38.48 -16.31 -22.57
C PRO A 5 37.80 -15.27 -23.47
N GLN A 6 37.62 -15.65 -24.74
CA GLN A 6 36.80 -14.96 -25.73
C GLN A 6 35.35 -14.89 -25.24
N TYR A 7 34.90 -13.69 -24.86
CA TYR A 7 33.49 -13.40 -24.62
C TYR A 7 32.73 -13.51 -25.95
N HIS A 8 31.94 -14.57 -26.08
CA HIS A 8 30.94 -14.69 -27.14
C HIS A 8 29.64 -14.02 -26.66
N PRO A 9 29.13 -12.98 -27.34
CA PRO A 9 27.80 -12.45 -27.06
C PRO A 9 26.75 -13.44 -27.58
N GLN A 10 25.87 -13.91 -26.69
CA GLN A 10 24.75 -14.78 -27.02
C GLN A 10 23.58 -13.92 -27.57
N PRO A 11 22.95 -14.31 -28.69
CA PRO A 11 21.84 -13.55 -29.28
C PRO A 11 20.51 -13.90 -28.58
N GLN A 12 19.84 -12.89 -27.99
CA GLN A 12 18.47 -13.06 -27.49
C GLN A 12 17.47 -12.30 -28.37
N GLN A 13 16.89 -13.07 -29.30
CA GLN A 13 15.46 -13.28 -29.50
C GLN A 13 14.58 -12.02 -29.45
N GLY A 14 14.22 -11.51 -30.63
CA GLY A 14 13.16 -10.53 -30.80
C GLY A 14 11.76 -11.14 -30.68
N PHE A 15 10.82 -10.29 -30.24
CA PHE A 15 9.47 -10.02 -30.79
C PHE A 15 8.45 -9.76 -29.67
N GLY A 16 8.12 -8.48 -29.49
CA GLY A 16 6.79 -8.04 -29.09
C GLY A 16 6.19 -7.24 -30.25
N PRO A 17 4.85 -7.25 -30.46
CA PRO A 17 4.24 -6.43 -31.49
C PRO A 17 4.51 -4.94 -31.24
N PRO A 18 4.70 -4.10 -32.28
CA PRO A 18 4.81 -2.66 -32.09
C PRO A 18 3.47 -2.11 -31.56
N PRO A 19 3.50 -1.03 -30.75
CA PRO A 19 2.28 -0.32 -30.40
C PRO A 19 1.58 0.21 -31.65
N PRO A 20 0.24 0.32 -31.68
CA PRO A 20 -0.47 0.89 -32.81
C PRO A 20 0.04 2.31 -33.09
N ALA A 21 0.35 2.57 -34.35
CA ALA A 21 0.79 3.87 -34.83
C ALA A 21 -0.30 4.92 -34.56
N PHE A 22 0.06 5.98 -33.84
CA PHE A 22 -0.76 7.17 -33.73
C PHE A 22 -1.08 7.69 -35.14
N ALA A 23 -2.37 7.94 -35.39
CA ALA A 23 -2.85 8.52 -36.63
C ALA A 23 -2.17 9.89 -36.90
N PRO A 24 -1.93 10.26 -38.17
CA PRO A 24 -1.28 11.52 -38.50
C PRO A 24 -2.15 12.73 -38.14
N ALA A 25 -1.50 13.73 -37.56
CA ALA A 25 -2.10 15.04 -37.30
C ALA A 25 -2.56 15.72 -38.60
N PRO A 26 -3.73 16.39 -38.62
CA PRO A 26 -4.17 17.15 -39.77
C PRO A 26 -3.32 18.41 -39.97
N ALA A 27 -3.05 18.73 -41.25
CA ALA A 27 -2.25 19.87 -41.70
C ALA A 27 -2.92 21.24 -41.42
N PRO A 28 -2.14 22.33 -41.29
CA PRO A 28 -2.68 23.67 -41.10
C PRO A 28 -3.19 24.26 -42.42
N MET A 29 -4.39 24.85 -42.39
CA MET A 29 -4.95 25.64 -43.49
C MET A 29 -4.42 27.09 -43.48
N PRO A 30 -4.31 27.77 -44.64
CA PRO A 30 -3.76 29.11 -44.74
C PRO A 30 -4.75 30.21 -44.34
N TYR A 31 -4.14 31.34 -43.98
CA TYR A 31 -4.70 32.57 -43.43
C TYR A 31 -5.71 33.29 -44.34
N SER A 32 -6.80 33.78 -43.76
CA SER A 32 -7.58 34.91 -44.28
C SER A 32 -8.16 35.72 -43.10
N GLY A 33 -7.68 36.96 -42.91
CA GLY A 33 -8.28 37.95 -41.99
C GLY A 33 -9.51 38.65 -42.60
N PRO A 34 -10.02 39.78 -42.06
CA PRO A 34 -9.71 40.46 -40.78
C PRO A 34 -10.95 40.80 -39.90
N GLY A 35 -10.71 41.02 -38.58
CA GLY A 35 -11.58 41.74 -37.60
C GLY A 35 -12.78 40.96 -36.99
N PRO A 36 -13.40 41.40 -35.88
CA PRO A 36 -13.12 42.52 -34.97
C PRO A 36 -12.55 42.06 -33.61
N ALA A 37 -12.14 43.02 -32.78
CA ALA A 37 -11.54 42.78 -31.45
C ALA A 37 -12.39 41.86 -30.56
N PRO A 38 -11.81 40.83 -29.91
CA PRO A 38 -12.52 40.09 -28.89
C PRO A 38 -12.61 40.92 -27.61
N ALA A 39 -13.81 40.94 -27.03
CA ALA A 39 -14.02 41.36 -25.64
C ALA A 39 -13.07 40.57 -24.70
N PRO A 40 -12.69 41.13 -23.53
CA PRO A 40 -11.81 40.45 -22.60
C PRO A 40 -12.45 39.12 -22.18
N HIS A 41 -11.82 38.02 -22.58
CA HIS A 41 -12.21 36.69 -22.18
C HIS A 41 -11.84 36.52 -20.71
N SER A 42 -12.87 36.35 -19.89
CA SER A 42 -12.79 35.79 -18.55
C SER A 42 -11.88 34.55 -18.58
N GLY A 43 -10.90 34.50 -17.70
CA GLY A 43 -9.83 33.50 -17.69
C GLY A 43 -10.30 32.05 -17.55
N PRO A 44 -9.38 31.08 -17.66
CA PRO A 44 -9.69 29.66 -17.55
C PRO A 44 -10.34 29.38 -16.20
N GLY A 45 -11.59 28.91 -16.24
CA GLY A 45 -12.27 28.39 -15.06
C GLY A 45 -11.49 27.21 -14.49
N PRO A 46 -11.42 27.07 -13.15
CA PRO A 46 -10.70 25.97 -12.53
C PRO A 46 -11.27 24.63 -12.98
N ALA A 47 -10.39 23.69 -13.31
CA ALA A 47 -10.75 22.31 -13.60
C ALA A 47 -11.55 21.71 -12.42
N PRO A 48 -12.54 20.84 -12.67
CA PRO A 48 -13.30 20.22 -11.60
C PRO A 48 -12.38 19.37 -10.73
N THR A 49 -12.26 19.73 -9.46
CA THR A 49 -11.62 18.92 -8.42
C THR A 49 -12.35 17.57 -8.38
N PRO A 50 -11.67 16.42 -8.47
CA PRO A 50 -12.32 15.15 -8.22
C PRO A 50 -12.89 15.21 -6.80
N TYR A 51 -14.21 15.02 -6.70
CA TYR A 51 -14.94 14.99 -5.44
C TYR A 51 -14.40 13.80 -4.66
N ALA A 52 -13.51 14.05 -3.69
CA ALA A 52 -13.20 13.07 -2.67
C ALA A 52 -14.53 12.84 -1.94
N GLY A 53 -15.17 11.69 -2.22
CA GLY A 53 -16.32 11.24 -1.45
C GLY A 53 -15.98 11.27 0.04
N PRO A 54 -16.99 11.35 0.92
CA PRO A 54 -16.74 11.37 2.36
C PRO A 54 -15.82 10.22 2.73
N VAL A 55 -14.61 10.55 3.19
CA VAL A 55 -13.69 9.59 3.78
C VAL A 55 -14.44 9.00 4.96
N PRO A 56 -14.71 7.68 4.99
CA PRO A 56 -15.34 7.08 6.15
C PRO A 56 -14.54 7.49 7.39
N PRO A 57 -15.20 7.79 8.53
CA PRO A 57 -14.50 8.21 9.73
C PRO A 57 -13.38 7.20 10.01
N ALA A 58 -12.14 7.71 10.10
CA ALA A 58 -10.98 6.88 10.33
C ALA A 58 -11.24 6.04 11.60
N GLY A 59 -11.28 4.72 11.41
CA GLY A 59 -11.47 3.79 12.51
C GLY A 59 -10.30 3.86 13.50
N PRO A 60 -10.42 3.20 14.66
CA PRO A 60 -9.34 3.18 15.64
C PRO A 60 -8.10 2.52 15.03
N ASP A 61 -6.92 3.09 15.26
CA ASP A 61 -5.65 2.53 14.82
C ASP A 61 -4.81 2.02 16.00
N PHE A 62 -3.89 1.12 15.68
CA PHE A 62 -2.91 0.58 16.61
C PHE A 62 -1.54 0.48 15.93
N LEU A 63 -0.51 0.87 16.69
CA LEU A 63 0.89 0.74 16.30
C LEU A 63 1.71 0.19 17.46
N ALA A 64 2.40 -0.92 17.21
CA ALA A 64 3.49 -1.41 18.04
C ALA A 64 4.74 -1.52 17.19
N ALA A 65 5.85 -0.92 17.63
CA ALA A 65 7.11 -1.00 16.91
C ALA A 65 8.29 -1.14 17.89
N ASP A 66 9.30 -1.87 17.44
CA ASP A 66 10.62 -1.96 18.07
C ASP A 66 11.70 -1.46 17.10
N ARG A 67 12.96 -1.82 17.33
CA ARG A 67 14.08 -1.37 16.49
C ARG A 67 14.04 -1.93 15.07
N ARG A 68 13.45 -3.11 14.85
CA ARG A 68 13.51 -3.86 13.58
C ARG A 68 12.15 -4.33 13.08
N ASN A 69 11.12 -4.31 13.93
CA ASN A 69 9.81 -4.86 13.60
C ASN A 69 8.71 -3.88 13.97
N ALA A 70 7.59 -3.97 13.26
CA ALA A 70 6.38 -3.21 13.56
C ALA A 70 5.13 -4.05 13.26
N VAL A 71 4.06 -3.75 14.00
CA VAL A 71 2.70 -4.21 13.75
C VAL A 71 1.81 -2.98 13.69
N VAL A 72 1.15 -2.79 12.56
CA VAL A 72 0.15 -1.75 12.35
C VAL A 72 -1.20 -2.40 12.15
N VAL A 73 -2.24 -1.86 12.77
CA VAL A 73 -3.62 -2.27 12.55
C VAL A 73 -4.45 -1.01 12.36
N ASP A 74 -5.03 -0.84 11.19
CA ASP A 74 -5.80 0.35 10.83
C ASP A 74 -6.97 -0.03 9.90
N ALA A 75 -7.61 0.95 9.27
CA ALA A 75 -8.79 0.72 8.42
C ALA A 75 -8.51 -0.08 7.14
N GLU A 76 -7.27 -0.10 6.65
CA GLU A 76 -6.88 -0.85 5.45
C GLU A 76 -6.67 -2.34 5.78
N GLY A 77 -6.09 -2.63 6.95
CA GLY A 77 -5.76 -4.00 7.33
C GLY A 77 -4.78 -4.13 8.49
N VAL A 78 -3.98 -5.18 8.42
CA VAL A 78 -2.86 -5.44 9.32
C VAL A 78 -1.57 -5.43 8.52
N SER A 79 -0.60 -4.62 8.93
CA SER A 79 0.75 -4.63 8.37
C SER A 79 1.73 -5.19 9.38
N LEU A 80 2.51 -6.19 8.94
CA LEU A 80 3.56 -6.82 9.71
C LEU A 80 4.91 -6.47 9.07
N GLU A 81 5.74 -5.74 9.79
CA GLU A 81 7.11 -5.46 9.40
C GLU A 81 8.07 -6.34 10.21
N SER A 82 9.00 -6.99 9.50
CA SER A 82 10.07 -7.79 10.09
C SER A 82 11.38 -7.53 9.37
N ASN A 83 12.33 -6.92 10.08
CA ASN A 83 13.67 -6.61 9.59
C ASN A 83 13.69 -5.88 8.22
N GLY A 84 12.82 -4.89 8.06
CA GLY A 84 12.70 -4.09 6.85
C GLY A 84 11.93 -4.74 5.70
N ALA A 85 11.39 -5.95 5.89
CA ALA A 85 10.39 -6.51 5.00
C ALA A 85 8.99 -6.25 5.56
N THR A 86 8.09 -5.72 4.73
CA THR A 86 6.71 -5.40 5.11
C THR A 86 5.74 -6.32 4.38
N LEU A 87 4.76 -6.83 5.11
CA LEU A 87 3.65 -7.61 4.59
C LEU A 87 2.33 -6.94 5.00
N ASP A 88 1.53 -6.56 4.01
CA ASP A 88 0.23 -5.93 4.22
C ASP A 88 -0.89 -6.95 3.97
N PHE A 89 -1.82 -7.02 4.91
CA PHE A 89 -2.94 -7.95 4.88
C PHE A 89 -4.25 -7.18 4.98
N PRO A 90 -4.94 -6.95 3.85
CA PRO A 90 -6.23 -6.28 3.84
C PRO A 90 -7.28 -7.04 4.66
N TRP A 91 -8.19 -6.33 5.33
CA TRP A 91 -9.24 -6.95 6.13
C TRP A 91 -10.08 -8.00 5.40
N ARG A 92 -10.31 -7.80 4.10
CA ARG A 92 -11.05 -8.71 3.21
C ARG A 92 -10.34 -10.05 2.98
N ASP A 93 -9.02 -10.07 3.11
CA ASP A 93 -8.17 -11.24 2.82
C ASP A 93 -7.85 -12.03 4.10
N LEU A 94 -8.17 -11.45 5.27
CA LEU A 94 -7.96 -12.04 6.58
C LEU A 94 -9.12 -12.96 6.96
N ALA A 95 -8.84 -14.14 7.52
CA ALA A 95 -9.86 -14.90 8.24
C ALA A 95 -10.02 -14.32 9.65
N THR A 96 -8.92 -14.19 10.38
CA THR A 96 -8.88 -13.64 11.74
C THR A 96 -7.48 -13.17 12.09
N VAL A 97 -7.35 -12.49 13.23
CA VAL A 97 -6.07 -12.04 13.79
C VAL A 97 -6.00 -12.52 15.23
N HIS A 98 -4.94 -13.25 15.56
CA HIS A 98 -4.63 -13.70 16.90
C HIS A 98 -3.52 -12.84 17.49
N TYR A 99 -3.56 -12.61 18.80
CA TYR A 99 -2.47 -11.94 19.50
C TYR A 99 -2.29 -12.53 20.88
N LYS A 100 -1.04 -12.52 21.36
CA LYS A 100 -0.69 -12.99 22.70
C LYS A 100 0.62 -12.37 23.19
N PRO A 101 0.86 -12.33 24.51
CA PRO A 101 2.20 -12.12 25.02
C PRO A 101 3.11 -13.28 24.61
N GLY A 102 4.31 -12.94 24.16
CA GLY A 102 5.38 -13.89 23.87
C GLY A 102 6.20 -14.27 25.11
N PRO A 103 7.22 -15.11 24.94
CA PRO A 103 8.10 -15.53 26.03
C PRO A 103 8.72 -14.33 26.75
N GLY A 104 8.83 -14.40 28.08
CA GLY A 104 9.43 -13.32 28.89
C GLY A 104 8.49 -12.15 29.22
N GLY A 105 7.29 -12.06 28.62
CA GLY A 105 6.28 -11.08 29.00
C GLY A 105 6.57 -9.63 28.57
N GLU A 106 7.49 -9.45 27.63
CA GLU A 106 7.84 -8.16 27.02
C GLU A 106 7.77 -8.21 25.49
N VAL A 107 7.20 -9.29 24.94
CA VAL A 107 7.07 -9.50 23.51
C VAL A 107 5.58 -9.53 23.18
N LEU A 108 5.18 -8.78 22.17
CA LEU A 108 3.87 -8.91 21.54
C LEU A 108 4.02 -9.81 20.32
N MET A 109 3.23 -10.89 20.29
CA MET A 109 3.11 -11.75 19.12
C MET A 109 1.73 -11.53 18.50
N VAL A 110 1.69 -11.23 17.21
CA VAL A 110 0.48 -11.07 16.42
C VAL A 110 0.54 -12.03 15.25
N ALA A 111 -0.47 -12.87 15.09
CA ALA A 111 -0.58 -13.82 13.99
C ALA A 111 -1.80 -13.48 13.14
N VAL A 112 -1.56 -13.15 11.88
CA VAL A 112 -2.57 -13.02 10.84
C VAL A 112 -2.90 -14.42 10.32
N ALA A 113 -4.18 -14.81 10.34
CA ALA A 113 -4.65 -16.06 9.75
C ALA A 113 -5.42 -15.78 8.46
N LEU A 114 -5.05 -16.46 7.37
CA LEU A 114 -5.72 -16.37 6.08
C LEU A 114 -6.79 -17.47 5.92
N PRO A 115 -7.80 -17.27 5.05
CA PRO A 115 -8.84 -18.26 4.76
C PRO A 115 -8.30 -19.58 4.22
N ASP A 116 -7.13 -19.56 3.56
CA ASP A 116 -6.47 -20.76 3.02
C ASP A 116 -5.73 -21.60 4.09
N GLY A 117 -5.72 -21.15 5.35
CA GLY A 117 -5.10 -21.84 6.47
C GLY A 117 -3.64 -21.44 6.75
N ARG A 118 -3.01 -20.63 5.88
CA ARG A 118 -1.72 -20.00 6.21
C ARG A 118 -1.86 -18.97 7.31
N PHE A 119 -0.78 -18.81 8.08
CA PHE A 119 -0.64 -17.73 9.04
C PHE A 119 0.71 -17.05 8.93
N TYR A 120 0.75 -15.76 9.25
CA TYR A 120 1.95 -14.92 9.27
C TYR A 120 2.08 -14.27 10.63
N GLU A 121 3.27 -14.31 11.21
CA GLU A 121 3.52 -13.82 12.57
C GLU A 121 4.39 -12.57 12.54
N GLY A 122 3.93 -11.53 13.24
CA GLY A 122 4.68 -10.34 13.59
C GLY A 122 5.04 -10.39 15.06
N VAL A 123 6.31 -10.15 15.37
CA VAL A 123 6.84 -10.17 16.73
C VAL A 123 7.46 -8.82 17.02
N VAL A 124 6.97 -8.14 18.05
CA VAL A 124 7.46 -6.81 18.45
C VAL A 124 7.86 -6.82 19.91
N VAL A 125 9.06 -6.32 20.20
CA VAL A 125 9.58 -6.23 21.57
C VAL A 125 9.15 -4.91 22.21
N ALA A 126 8.40 -4.98 23.31
CA ALA A 126 8.05 -3.84 24.12
C ALA A 126 9.25 -3.37 24.95
N ARG A 127 9.28 -2.07 25.27
CA ARG A 127 10.33 -1.51 26.15
C ARG A 127 10.29 -2.05 27.58
N ASN A 128 9.10 -2.44 28.04
CA ASN A 128 8.88 -3.07 29.32
C ASN A 128 7.53 -3.80 29.33
N ARG A 129 7.30 -4.63 30.36
CA ARG A 129 6.04 -5.35 30.56
C ARG A 129 4.80 -4.44 30.65
N ALA A 130 4.89 -3.23 31.21
CA ALA A 130 3.76 -2.31 31.28
C ALA A 130 3.31 -1.85 29.88
N LYS A 131 4.26 -1.55 28.99
CA LYS A 131 3.97 -1.19 27.61
C LYS A 131 3.36 -2.35 26.83
N LEU A 132 3.78 -3.59 27.09
CA LEU A 132 3.11 -4.76 26.51
C LEU A 132 1.65 -4.84 26.96
N GLN A 133 1.35 -4.62 28.25
CA GLN A 133 -0.04 -4.64 28.73
C GLN A 133 -0.88 -3.54 28.09
N GLU A 134 -0.32 -2.34 27.92
CA GLU A 134 -0.97 -1.24 27.19
C GLU A 134 -1.29 -1.65 25.75
N TRP A 135 -0.33 -2.25 25.05
CA TRP A 135 -0.55 -2.74 23.69
C TRP A 135 -1.63 -3.80 23.61
N LEU A 136 -1.63 -4.79 24.52
CA LEU A 136 -2.68 -5.82 24.56
C LEU A 136 -4.06 -5.22 24.85
N ALA A 137 -4.14 -4.23 25.73
CA ALA A 137 -5.40 -3.54 26.07
C ALA A 137 -5.93 -2.68 24.91
N GLN A 138 -5.05 -2.07 24.12
CA GLN A 138 -5.44 -1.27 22.95
C GLN A 138 -5.80 -2.15 21.74
N LEU A 139 -5.05 -3.23 21.50
CA LEU A 139 -5.21 -4.07 20.32
C LEU A 139 -6.55 -4.80 20.28
N GLY A 140 -7.03 -5.29 21.43
CA GLY A 140 -8.30 -6.03 21.52
C GLY A 140 -9.52 -5.26 20.95
N PRO A 141 -9.81 -4.04 21.44
CA PRO A 141 -10.89 -3.20 20.91
C PRO A 141 -10.74 -2.84 19.43
N VAL A 142 -9.52 -2.58 18.96
CA VAL A 142 -9.22 -2.26 17.56
C VAL A 142 -9.56 -3.44 16.65
N LEU A 143 -9.08 -4.64 17.01
CA LEU A 143 -9.42 -5.85 16.28
C LEU A 143 -10.92 -6.14 16.32
N ALA A 144 -11.57 -5.97 17.47
CA ALA A 144 -13.01 -6.15 17.59
C ALA A 144 -13.78 -5.21 16.65
N HIS A 145 -13.36 -3.94 16.52
CA HIS A 145 -13.98 -2.97 15.62
C HIS A 145 -13.97 -3.44 14.16
N TYR A 146 -12.78 -3.79 13.64
CA TYR A 146 -12.66 -4.17 12.23
C TYR A 146 -13.17 -5.58 11.95
N LEU A 147 -12.98 -6.54 12.86
CA LEU A 147 -13.47 -7.90 12.65
C LEU A 147 -15.00 -7.98 12.70
N ALA A 148 -15.66 -7.17 13.55
CA ALA A 148 -17.11 -7.10 13.62
C ALA A 148 -17.74 -6.46 12.37
N GLY A 149 -17.07 -5.46 11.77
CA GLY A 149 -17.56 -4.78 10.57
C GLY A 149 -17.53 -5.61 9.28
N ARG A 150 -16.93 -6.81 9.30
CA ARG A 150 -16.82 -7.69 8.12
C ARG A 150 -18.02 -8.62 7.91
N GLY A 151 -18.94 -8.66 8.88
CA GLY A 151 -20.14 -9.50 8.80
C GLY A 151 -21.33 -8.77 8.19
N HIS A 152 -21.35 -8.61 6.86
CA HIS A 152 -22.55 -8.28 6.08
C HIS A 152 -22.50 -8.93 4.70
#